data_AF-A0A929EHR3-F1
#
_entry.id   AF-A0A929EHR3-F1
#
_cell.length_a   1.000
_cell.length_b   1.000
_cell.length_c   1.000
_cell.angle_alpha   90.00
_cell.angle_beta   90.00
_cell.angle_gamma   90.00
#
_symmetry.space_group_name_H-M   'P 1'
#
loop_
_entity.id
_entity.type
_entity.pdbx_description
1 polymer ?
#
loop_
_entity_poly.entity_id
_entity_poly.type
_entity_poly.pdbx_seq_one_letter_code
_entity_poly.pdbx_strand_id
1 'polypeptide(L)'
;MKIVVGTGNKGKLREIMNALGSYEQDSPKIEVLSLDDFPGFEMPPETGATFAENALIKARAVTAATGYAALSDDSGLEVDFLNGAPGVHSARYAALGSAHDADKNATDEANIDKLLS
;
A
#
# COMPACT_ATOMS: atom_id res chain seq x y z
N MET A 1 13.45 -15.77 10.96
CA MET A 1 13.10 -14.35 11.21
C MET A 1 11.67 -14.13 10.73
N LYS A 2 10.86 -13.29 11.39
CA LYS A 2 9.49 -12.97 10.96
C LYS A 2 9.43 -11.57 10.39
N ILE A 3 8.79 -11.40 9.24
CA ILE A 3 8.49 -10.09 8.63
C ILE A 3 7.01 -10.03 8.32
N VAL A 4 6.38 -8.89 8.63
CA VAL A 4 4.99 -8.63 8.25
C VAL A 4 4.98 -7.81 6.95
N VAL A 5 4.21 -8.25 5.96
CA VAL A 5 3.98 -7.46 4.75
C VAL A 5 2.75 -6.61 4.96
N GLY A 6 2.96 -5.30 5.13
CA GLY A 6 1.91 -4.33 5.45
C GLY A 6 1.15 -3.83 4.22
N THR A 7 0.56 -4.75 3.44
CA THR A 7 -0.31 -4.44 2.30
C THR A 7 -1.60 -5.26 2.35
N GLY A 8 -2.73 -4.62 2.04
CA GLY A 8 -4.00 -5.32 1.82
C GLY A 8 -4.15 -5.90 0.40
N ASN A 9 -3.22 -5.60 -0.50
CA ASN A 9 -3.27 -6.08 -1.88
C ASN A 9 -2.64 -7.48 -2.00
N LYS A 10 -3.46 -8.49 -2.26
CA LYS A 10 -3.03 -9.90 -2.42
C LYS A 10 -2.00 -10.11 -3.54
N GLY A 11 -2.07 -9.31 -4.61
CA GLY A 11 -1.09 -9.32 -5.70
C GLY A 11 0.30 -8.90 -5.20
N LYS A 12 0.37 -7.77 -4.49
CA LYS A 12 1.62 -7.27 -3.89
C LYS A 12 2.20 -8.23 -2.87
N LEU A 13 1.36 -8.82 -2.02
CA LEU A 13 1.80 -9.83 -1.06
C LEU A 13 2.52 -10.98 -1.78
N ARG A 14 1.92 -11.50 -2.87
CA ARG A 14 2.53 -12.58 -3.66
C ARG A 14 3.86 -12.16 -4.30
N GLU A 15 3.93 -10.95 -4.86
CA GLU A 15 5.17 -10.42 -5.45
C GLU A 15 6.30 -10.29 -4.43
N ILE A 16 5.99 -9.77 -3.24
CA ILE A 16 6.96 -9.62 -2.14
C ILE A 16 7.41 -10.99 -1.62
N MET A 17 6.47 -11.93 -1.42
CA MET A 17 6.82 -13.30 -1.01
C MET A 17 7.73 -13.99 -2.02
N ASN A 18 7.49 -13.79 -3.32
CA ASN A 18 8.38 -14.28 -4.39
C ASN A 18 9.77 -13.63 -4.30
N ALA A 19 9.84 -12.31 -4.15
CA ALA A 19 11.10 -11.57 -4.09
C ALA A 19 11.96 -11.96 -2.87
N LEU A 20 11.33 -12.29 -1.74
CA LEU A 20 11.99 -12.74 -0.52
C LEU A 20 12.42 -14.22 -0.56
N GLY A 21 12.07 -14.96 -1.61
CA GLY A 21 12.37 -16.39 -1.72
C GLY A 21 11.62 -17.25 -0.69
N SER A 22 10.52 -16.74 -0.13
CA SER A 22 9.78 -17.39 0.95
C SER A 22 8.92 -18.58 0.50
N TYR A 23 8.89 -18.89 -0.79
CA TYR A 23 8.15 -20.03 -1.36
C TYR A 23 8.94 -21.35 -1.35
N GLU A 24 10.27 -21.33 -1.14
CA GLU A 24 11.05 -22.57 -1.12
C GLU A 24 10.86 -23.33 0.21
N GLN A 25 10.31 -24.54 0.10
CA GLN A 25 9.70 -25.29 1.22
C GLN A 25 10.68 -25.91 2.21
N ASP A 26 11.98 -25.98 1.91
CA ASP A 26 12.91 -26.76 2.73
C ASP A 26 13.44 -26.01 3.97
N SER A 27 13.28 -24.68 4.05
CA SER A 27 13.31 -23.86 5.29
C SER A 27 13.44 -22.38 4.91
N PRO A 28 12.35 -21.62 4.79
CA PRO A 28 12.48 -20.19 4.55
C PRO A 28 13.16 -19.54 5.76
N LYS A 29 14.33 -18.92 5.55
CA LYS A 29 15.02 -18.13 6.60
C LYS A 29 14.13 -16.99 7.12
N ILE A 30 13.12 -16.61 6.33
CA ILE A 30 12.16 -15.53 6.57
C ILE A 30 10.74 -16.09 6.46
N GLU A 31 10.05 -16.16 7.60
CA GLU A 31 8.61 -16.38 7.67
C GLU A 31 7.90 -15.05 7.37
N VAL A 32 7.00 -15.07 6.39
CA VAL A 32 6.23 -13.90 5.98
C VAL A 32 4.83 -13.99 6.55
N LEU A 33 4.46 -12.97 7.31
CA LEU A 33 3.11 -12.75 7.83
C LEU A 33 2.42 -11.69 6.98
N SER A 34 1.11 -11.80 6.85
CA SER A 34 0.24 -10.84 6.18
C SER A 34 -0.57 -10.04 7.19
N LEU A 35 -1.29 -9.02 6.73
CA LEU A 35 -2.25 -8.31 7.58
C LEU A 35 -3.41 -9.20 8.04
N ASP A 36 -3.75 -10.25 7.29
CA ASP A 36 -4.81 -11.20 7.64
C ASP A 36 -4.47 -12.00 8.91
N ASP A 37 -3.19 -12.10 9.28
CA ASP A 37 -2.71 -12.75 10.52
C ASP A 37 -2.95 -11.90 11.77
N PHE A 38 -3.37 -10.63 11.60
CA PHE A 38 -3.60 -9.66 12.68
C PHE A 38 -5.03 -9.09 12.60
N PRO A 39 -6.06 -9.91 12.89
CA PRO A 39 -7.45 -9.48 12.77
C PRO A 39 -7.75 -8.30 13.70
N GLY A 40 -8.41 -7.27 13.15
CA GLY A 40 -8.77 -6.05 13.87
C GLY A 40 -7.72 -4.94 13.83
N PHE A 41 -6.56 -5.16 13.22
CA PHE A 41 -5.65 -4.08 12.90
C PHE A 41 -6.12 -3.34 11.64
N GLU A 42 -6.27 -2.02 11.75
CA GLU A 42 -6.59 -1.14 10.63
C GLU A 42 -5.36 -0.36 10.20
N MET A 43 -5.14 -0.29 8.88
CA MET A 43 -4.04 0.51 8.33
C MET A 43 -4.28 2.01 8.58
N PRO A 44 -3.25 2.79 8.93
CA PRO A 44 -3.39 4.22 9.12
C PRO A 44 -3.73 4.92 7.80
N PRO A 45 -4.33 6.13 7.85
CA PRO A 45 -4.53 6.95 6.67
C PRO A 45 -3.20 7.35 6.02
N GLU A 46 -3.21 7.51 4.69
CA GLU A 46 -2.06 7.92 3.88
C GLU A 46 -1.95 9.45 3.84
N THR A 47 -1.20 10.00 4.80
CA THR A 47 -1.02 11.45 4.99
C THR A 47 0.32 11.98 4.48
N GLY A 48 1.17 11.12 3.94
CA GLY A 48 2.46 11.50 3.36
C GLY A 48 2.31 12.25 2.04
N ALA A 49 3.28 13.10 1.73
CA ALA A 49 3.36 13.83 0.46
C ALA A 49 4.04 13.01 -0.65
N THR A 50 4.73 11.92 -0.28
CA THR A 50 5.45 11.03 -1.20
C THR A 50 5.11 9.56 -0.94
N PHE A 51 5.32 8.71 -1.96
CA PHE A 51 5.18 7.25 -1.81
C PHE A 51 6.06 6.70 -0.69
N ALA A 52 7.30 7.20 -0.57
CA ALA A 52 8.23 6.77 0.48
C ALA A 52 7.71 7.09 1.89
N GLU A 53 7.09 8.27 2.09
CA GLU A 53 6.50 8.64 3.36
C GLU A 53 5.30 7.76 3.71
N ASN A 54 4.40 7.51 2.75
CA ASN A 54 3.26 6.62 2.95
C ASN A 54 3.70 5.18 3.26
N ALA A 55 4.67 4.64 2.51
CA ALA A 55 5.24 3.32 2.78
C ALA A 55 5.85 3.26 4.20
N LEU A 56 6.56 4.31 4.64
CA LEU A 56 7.14 4.39 5.97
C LEU A 56 6.08 4.49 7.08
N ILE A 57 5.03 5.29 6.89
CA ILE A 57 3.89 5.41 7.81
C ILE A 57 3.26 4.02 8.01
N LYS A 58 2.98 3.32 6.92
CA LYS A 58 2.42 1.97 6.91
C LYS A 58 3.32 0.97 7.64
N ALA A 59 4.61 0.92 7.30
CA ALA A 59 5.55 0.00 7.94
C ALA A 59 5.67 0.25 9.46
N ARG A 60 5.78 1.52 9.88
CA ARG A 60 5.87 1.88 11.30
C ARG A 60 4.61 1.49 12.07
N ALA A 61 3.43 1.72 11.51
CA ALA A 61 2.18 1.32 12.15
C ALA A 61 2.08 -0.20 12.33
N VAL A 62 2.44 -0.97 11.30
CA VAL A 62 2.46 -2.44 11.37
C VAL A 62 3.49 -2.93 12.40
N THR A 63 4.70 -2.37 12.43
CA THR A 63 5.70 -2.73 13.44
C THR A 63 5.23 -2.38 14.85
N ALA A 64 4.60 -1.21 15.06
CA ALA A 64 4.08 -0.82 16.36
C ALA A 64 2.95 -1.75 16.85
N ALA A 65 2.08 -2.20 15.94
CA ALA A 65 0.95 -3.07 16.28
C ALA A 65 1.37 -4.54 16.51
N THR A 66 2.36 -5.03 15.76
CA THR A 66 2.69 -6.47 15.74
C THR A 66 3.95 -6.82 16.51
N GLY A 67 4.84 -5.85 16.76
CA GLY A 67 6.16 -6.07 17.34
C GLY A 67 7.19 -6.70 16.38
N TYR A 68 6.82 -6.97 15.12
CA TYR A 68 7.70 -7.54 14.11
C TYR A 68 8.21 -6.46 13.14
N ALA A 69 9.34 -6.75 12.49
CA ALA A 69 9.78 -5.96 11.35
C ALA A 69 8.71 -5.98 10.25
N ALA A 70 8.43 -4.82 9.65
CA ALA A 70 7.42 -4.69 8.62
C ALA A 70 8.03 -4.21 7.30
N LEU A 71 7.55 -4.78 6.20
CA LEU A 71 7.79 -4.30 4.85
C LEU A 71 6.47 -3.80 4.28
N SER A 72 6.40 -2.51 3.96
CA SER A 72 5.24 -1.89 3.32
C SER A 72 5.64 -1.21 2.03
N ASP A 73 4.66 -1.03 1.15
CA ASP A 73 4.82 -0.43 -0.16
C ASP A 73 3.73 0.63 -0.37
N ASP A 74 4.03 1.63 -1.19
CA ASP A 74 3.07 2.59 -1.70
C ASP A 74 3.30 2.82 -3.20
N SER A 75 2.23 2.76 -3.98
CA SER A 75 2.32 2.83 -5.44
C SER A 75 1.25 3.75 -5.99
N GLY A 76 1.56 4.39 -7.11
CA GLY A 76 0.60 5.18 -7.86
C GLY A 76 1.02 5.32 -9.31
N LEU A 77 0.25 6.13 -10.02
CA LEU A 77 0.50 6.60 -11.36
C LEU A 77 0.99 8.04 -11.29
N GLU A 78 2.04 8.36 -12.03
CA GLU A 78 2.51 9.73 -12.23
C GLU A 78 2.49 10.00 -13.74
N VAL A 79 1.90 11.11 -14.15
CA VAL A 79 1.84 11.53 -15.56
C VAL A 79 2.61 12.83 -15.72
N ASP A 80 3.68 12.79 -16.52
CA ASP A 80 4.57 13.94 -16.75
C ASP A 80 3.82 15.18 -17.25
N PHE A 81 2.88 15.00 -18.19
CA PHE A 81 2.06 16.10 -18.72
C PHE A 81 1.15 16.75 -17.67
N LEU A 82 0.82 16.01 -16.61
CA LEU A 82 0.02 16.49 -15.48
C LEU A 82 0.90 16.85 -14.27
N ASN A 83 2.19 17.12 -14.49
CA ASN A 83 3.16 17.45 -13.44
C ASN A 83 3.20 16.38 -12.32
N GLY A 84 3.11 15.10 -12.69
CA GLY A 84 3.18 13.98 -11.76
C GLY A 84 1.84 13.59 -11.12
N ALA A 85 0.74 14.31 -11.38
CA ALA A 85 -0.58 13.84 -10.97
C ALA A 85 -0.93 12.50 -11.68
N PRO A 86 -1.68 11.59 -11.02
CA PRO A 86 -2.29 11.73 -9.68
C PRO A 86 -1.36 11.48 -8.48
N GLY A 87 -0.20 10.86 -8.68
CA GLY A 87 0.80 10.60 -7.64
C GLY A 87 0.24 9.75 -6.48
N VAL A 88 0.53 10.15 -5.24
CA VAL A 88 0.05 9.48 -4.01
C VAL A 88 -1.48 9.40 -3.88
N HIS A 89 -2.22 10.13 -4.72
CA HIS A 89 -3.68 10.12 -4.73
C HIS A 89 -4.27 9.17 -5.77
N SER A 90 -3.47 8.33 -6.41
CA SER A 90 -3.90 7.46 -7.53
C SER A 90 -5.19 6.69 -7.27
N ALA A 91 -5.33 6.07 -6.10
CA ALA A 91 -6.51 5.27 -5.76
C ALA A 91 -7.79 6.12 -5.52
N ARG A 92 -7.64 7.41 -5.25
CA ARG A 92 -8.72 8.34 -4.88
C ARG A 92 -8.75 9.59 -5.76
N TYR A 93 -8.15 9.52 -6.94
CA TYR A 93 -7.95 10.69 -7.80
C TYR A 93 -9.28 11.35 -8.17
N ALA A 94 -10.27 10.55 -8.56
CA ALA A 94 -11.62 11.03 -8.87
C ALA A 94 -12.36 11.60 -7.67
N ALA A 95 -12.06 11.11 -6.46
CA ALA A 95 -12.64 11.60 -5.21
C ALA A 95 -11.96 12.87 -4.68
N LEU A 96 -10.81 13.27 -5.22
CA LEU A 96 -10.20 14.56 -4.86
C LEU A 96 -11.13 15.72 -5.24
N GLY A 97 -11.62 16.42 -4.22
CA GLY A 97 -12.50 17.60 -4.36
C GLY A 97 -13.97 17.35 -4.03
N SER A 98 -14.40 16.10 -3.78
CA SER A 98 -15.71 15.85 -3.18
C SER A 98 -15.62 15.99 -1.66
N ALA A 99 -16.35 16.94 -1.09
CA ALA A 99 -16.33 17.28 0.34
C ALA A 99 -16.69 16.11 1.28
N HIS A 100 -17.15 14.97 0.73
CA HIS A 100 -17.62 13.82 1.49
C HIS A 100 -16.75 12.55 1.36
N ASP A 101 -15.80 12.49 0.42
CA ASP A 101 -15.14 11.21 0.06
C ASP A 101 -13.64 11.32 -0.26
N ALA A 102 -12.96 12.43 0.08
CA ALA A 102 -11.54 12.63 -0.25
C ALA A 102 -10.59 11.54 0.28
N ASP A 103 -10.98 10.81 1.33
CA ASP A 103 -10.21 9.70 1.91
C ASP A 103 -10.65 8.31 1.41
N LYS A 104 -11.68 8.22 0.56
CA LYS A 104 -12.15 6.95 -0.01
C LYS A 104 -11.57 6.75 -1.40
N ASN A 105 -11.20 5.50 -1.69
CA ASN A 105 -10.84 5.10 -3.03
C ASN A 105 -12.03 5.30 -3.97
N ALA A 106 -11.75 5.85 -5.15
CA ALA A 106 -12.71 5.89 -6.24
C ALA A 106 -12.56 4.62 -7.09
N THR A 107 -13.53 4.37 -7.98
CA THR A 107 -13.40 3.27 -8.94
C THR A 107 -12.29 3.57 -9.94
N ASP A 108 -11.67 2.52 -10.48
CA ASP A 108 -10.63 2.65 -11.48
C ASP A 108 -11.14 3.41 -12.71
N GLU A 109 -12.38 3.15 -13.15
CA GLU A 109 -13.02 3.86 -14.26
C GLU A 109 -13.12 5.37 -13.99
N ALA A 110 -13.56 5.77 -12.79
CA ALA A 110 -13.68 7.18 -12.45
C ALA A 110 -12.31 7.87 -12.37
N ASN A 111 -11.30 7.17 -11.82
CA ASN A 111 -9.93 7.66 -11.77
C ASN A 111 -9.36 7.88 -13.19
N ILE A 112 -9.61 6.94 -14.10
CA ILE A 112 -9.21 7.03 -15.51
C ILE A 112 -9.93 8.18 -16.21
N ASP A 113 -11.26 8.30 -16.04
CA ASP A 113 -12.05 9.36 -16.67
C ASP A 113 -11.55 10.76 -16.27
N LYS A 114 -11.24 10.98 -14.98
CA LYS A 114 -10.66 12.25 -14.51
C LYS A 114 -9.23 12.46 -14.99
N LEU A 115 -8.46 11.39 -15.20
CA LEU A 115 -7.10 11.51 -15.71
C LEU A 115 -7.07 11.95 -17.17
N LEU A 116 -8.07 11.54 -17.94
CA LEU A 116 -8.16 11.78 -19.38
C LEU A 116 -9.01 13.01 -19.75
N SER A 117 -9.65 13.68 -18.77
CA SER A 117 -10.42 14.92 -18.95
C SER A 117 -9.55 16.17 -19.03
#